data_AF-A0A9D6NHM8-F1
#
_entry.id   AF-A0A9D6NHM8-F1
#
_cell.length_a   1.000
_cell.length_b   1.000
_cell.length_c   1.000
_cell.angle_alpha   90.00
_cell.angle_beta   90.00
_cell.angle_gamma   90.00
#
_symmetry.space_group_name_H-M   'P 1'
#
loop_
_entity.id
_entity.type
_entity.pdbx_description
1 polymer ?
#
loop_
_entity_poly.entity_id
_entity_poly.type
_entity_poly.pdbx_seq_one_letter_code
_entity_poly.pdbx_strand_id
1 'polypeptide(L)'
;MTERRTRHGVKRHADAARPTEEAAQDRVDPTEIYRDRETGYYIFVGQRGRTHVFTPDGRHHTSFRTSRSNRIARVTKGKWNRIEKYQLPEPLR
;
A
#
# COMPACT_ATOMS: atom_id res chain seq x y z
N MET A 1 14.03 -12.52 24.95
CA MET A 1 14.16 -12.46 23.48
C MET A 1 12.92 -11.77 22.91
N THR A 2 13.11 -10.89 21.93
CA THR A 2 12.20 -9.77 21.64
C THR A 2 11.15 -10.14 20.60
N GLU A 3 9.87 -10.10 20.96
CA GLU A 3 8.78 -10.30 20.00
C GLU A 3 7.78 -9.15 20.07
N ARG A 4 8.14 -8.00 19.48
CA ARG A 4 7.17 -6.93 19.20
C ARG A 4 6.44 -7.24 17.90
N ARG A 5 5.56 -8.25 17.92
CA ARG A 5 4.59 -8.45 16.84
C ARG A 5 3.51 -7.37 16.96
N THR A 6 3.54 -6.39 16.06
CA THR A 6 2.51 -5.35 15.97
C THR A 6 1.15 -5.98 15.67
N ARG A 7 0.28 -6.07 16.68
CA ARG A 7 -1.16 -6.37 16.59
C ARG A 7 -1.88 -5.21 15.86
N HIS A 8 -1.78 -5.15 14.54
CA HIS A 8 -2.62 -4.25 13.74
C HIS A 8 -3.09 -5.01 12.49
N GLY A 9 -4.03 -5.93 12.68
CA GLY A 9 -4.58 -6.71 11.56
C GLY A 9 -5.88 -7.44 11.85
N VAL A 10 -6.54 -7.20 12.99
CA VAL A 10 -7.76 -7.94 13.37
C VAL A 10 -8.87 -6.97 13.71
N LYS A 11 -9.43 -6.33 12.68
CA LYS A 11 -10.79 -5.77 12.63
C LYS A 11 -10.91 -4.95 11.36
N ARG A 12 -11.22 -5.58 10.22
CA ARG A 12 -12.03 -5.04 9.08
C ARG A 12 -12.24 -6.16 8.06
N HIS A 13 -12.93 -7.22 8.46
CA HIS A 13 -13.26 -8.34 7.57
C HIS A 13 -14.75 -8.38 7.17
N ALA A 14 -15.46 -7.25 7.34
CA ALA A 14 -16.90 -7.16 7.09
C ALA A 14 -17.26 -6.18 5.93
N ASP A 15 -16.31 -5.44 5.38
CA ASP A 15 -16.56 -4.41 4.34
C ASP A 15 -15.71 -4.62 3.07
N ALA A 16 -15.04 -5.77 2.94
CA ALA A 16 -14.04 -6.06 1.91
C ALA A 16 -14.62 -6.32 0.49
N ALA A 17 -15.91 -6.03 0.25
CA ALA A 17 -16.58 -6.31 -1.01
C ALA A 17 -16.88 -5.07 -1.87
N ARG A 18 -16.62 -3.85 -1.37
CA ARG A 18 -16.76 -2.64 -2.17
C ARG A 18 -15.46 -1.86 -2.12
N PRO A 19 -14.69 -1.76 -3.23
CA PRO A 19 -13.69 -0.69 -3.30
C PRO A 19 -14.46 0.61 -3.12
N THR A 20 -14.30 1.28 -1.98
CA THR A 20 -14.81 2.63 -1.80
C THR A 20 -14.29 3.43 -2.99
N GLU A 21 -15.14 4.17 -3.72
CA GLU A 21 -14.77 4.93 -4.94
C GLU A 21 -13.47 5.73 -4.76
N GLU A 22 -13.20 6.16 -3.53
CA GLU A 22 -11.95 6.80 -3.11
C GLU A 22 -10.68 5.97 -3.38
N ALA A 23 -10.70 4.65 -3.19
CA ALA A 23 -9.56 3.76 -3.46
C ALA A 23 -9.29 3.58 -4.96
N ALA A 24 -10.33 3.66 -5.79
CA ALA A 24 -10.18 3.69 -7.24
C ALA A 24 -9.57 5.04 -7.68
N GLN A 25 -10.03 6.15 -7.10
CA GLN A 25 -9.51 7.48 -7.41
C GLN A 25 -8.06 7.68 -6.95
N ASP A 26 -7.69 7.19 -5.76
CA ASP A 26 -6.30 7.20 -5.27
C ASP A 26 -5.38 6.24 -6.05
N ARG A 27 -5.93 5.25 -6.79
CA ARG A 27 -5.17 4.45 -7.77
C ARG A 27 -4.91 5.22 -9.08
N VAL A 28 -5.82 6.10 -9.49
CA VAL A 28 -5.67 6.93 -10.71
C VAL A 28 -4.62 8.02 -10.50
N ASP A 29 -4.60 8.69 -9.35
CA ASP A 29 -3.64 9.76 -9.03
C ASP A 29 -2.85 9.55 -7.72
N PRO A 30 -2.02 8.50 -7.62
CA PRO A 30 -1.14 8.31 -6.49
C PRO A 30 -0.05 9.38 -6.48
N THR A 31 0.13 10.03 -5.33
CA THR A 31 1.24 10.94 -5.07
C THR A 31 2.58 10.19 -5.06
N GLU A 32 2.59 8.97 -4.51
CA GLU A 32 3.78 8.14 -4.42
C GLU A 32 3.42 6.67 -4.62
N ILE A 33 4.28 5.91 -5.28
CA ILE A 33 4.11 4.47 -5.50
C ILE A 33 5.34 3.75 -4.98
N TYR A 34 5.10 2.67 -4.25
CA TYR A 34 6.13 1.84 -3.67
C TYR A 34 5.85 0.38 -3.96
N ARG A 35 6.91 -0.42 -4.02
CA ARG A 35 6.87 -1.88 -4.09
C ARG A 35 7.49 -2.44 -2.83
N ASP A 36 6.77 -3.31 -2.13
CA ASP A 36 7.30 -4.05 -1.01
C ASP A 36 8.19 -5.20 -1.53
N ARG A 37 9.45 -5.23 -1.12
CA ARG A 37 10.41 -6.23 -1.61
C ARG A 37 10.23 -7.61 -1.00
N GLU A 38 9.56 -7.71 0.15
CA GLU A 38 9.37 -8.97 0.88
C GLU A 38 8.18 -9.76 0.32
N THR A 39 7.08 -9.06 0.03
CA THR A 39 5.81 -9.65 -0.42
C THR A 39 5.54 -9.45 -1.91
N GLY A 40 6.24 -8.51 -2.56
CA GLY A 40 5.96 -8.13 -3.95
C GLY A 40 4.70 -7.27 -4.11
N TYR A 41 4.10 -6.80 -3.01
CA TYR A 41 2.90 -5.97 -3.06
C TYR A 41 3.20 -4.54 -3.50
N TYR A 42 2.18 -3.90 -4.06
CA TYR A 42 2.24 -2.54 -4.59
C TYR A 42 1.48 -1.61 -3.66
N ILE A 43 2.12 -0.52 -3.27
CA ILE A 43 1.65 0.42 -2.28
C ILE A 43 1.48 1.78 -2.93
N PHE A 44 0.24 2.25 -2.99
CA PHE A 44 -0.15 3.51 -3.58
C PHE A 44 -0.47 4.49 -2.47
N VAL A 45 0.17 5.66 -2.50
CA VAL A 45 -0.01 6.71 -1.50
C VAL A 45 -0.76 7.86 -2.13
N GLY A 46 -1.94 8.13 -1.59
CA GLY A 46 -2.80 9.23 -1.95
C GLY A 46 -2.42 10.57 -1.32
N GLN A 47 -3.01 11.65 -1.84
CA GLN A 47 -2.73 13.03 -1.42
C GLN A 47 -2.97 13.30 0.07
N ARG A 48 -3.84 12.50 0.74
CA ARG A 48 -4.17 12.65 2.17
C ARG A 48 -3.40 11.70 3.09
N GLY A 49 -2.31 11.09 2.60
CA GLY A 49 -1.55 10.08 3.35
C GLY A 49 -2.32 8.78 3.58
N ARG A 50 -3.41 8.57 2.82
CA ARG A 50 -4.06 7.26 2.67
C ARG A 50 -3.16 6.39 1.81
N THR A 51 -3.01 5.15 2.22
CA THR A 51 -2.12 4.20 1.57
C THR A 51 -2.90 2.92 1.29
N HIS A 52 -2.90 2.54 0.02
CA HIS A 52 -3.61 1.38 -0.48
C HIS A 52 -2.59 0.35 -0.93
N VAL A 53 -2.76 -0.89 -0.48
CA VAL A 53 -1.90 -2.01 -0.83
C VAL A 53 -2.67 -2.91 -1.75
N PHE A 54 -2.08 -3.18 -2.92
CA PHE A 54 -2.59 -4.07 -3.92
C PHE A 54 -1.62 -5.22 -4.13
N THR A 55 -2.18 -6.37 -4.44
CA THR A 55 -1.45 -7.54 -4.89
C THR A 55 -0.95 -7.33 -6.33
N PRO A 56 0.10 -8.06 -6.78
CA PRO A 56 0.55 -8.02 -8.16
C PRO A 56 -0.54 -8.37 -9.19
N ASP A 57 -1.57 -9.10 -8.77
CA ASP A 57 -2.75 -9.48 -9.57
C ASP A 57 -3.77 -8.34 -9.72
N GLY A 58 -3.53 -7.17 -9.14
CA GLY A 58 -4.46 -6.03 -9.21
C GLY A 58 -5.52 -6.02 -8.13
N ARG A 59 -5.59 -7.04 -7.25
CA ARG A 59 -6.58 -7.10 -6.17
C ARG A 59 -6.16 -6.23 -5.00
N HIS A 60 -7.11 -5.43 -4.50
CA HIS A 60 -6.92 -4.66 -3.28
C HIS A 60 -6.77 -5.60 -2.08
N HIS A 61 -5.66 -5.45 -1.35
CA HIS A 61 -5.36 -6.26 -0.18
C HIS A 61 -5.78 -5.54 1.10
N THR A 62 -5.34 -4.28 1.27
CA THR A 62 -5.67 -3.50 2.47
C THR A 62 -5.44 -2.01 2.26
N SER A 63 -6.09 -1.19 3.07
CA SER A 63 -5.90 0.27 3.11
C SER A 63 -5.58 0.70 4.53
N PHE A 64 -4.57 1.54 4.70
CA PHE A 64 -4.23 2.13 5.98
C PHE A 64 -3.69 3.55 5.81
N ARG A 65 -3.66 4.33 6.90
CA ARG A 65 -3.02 5.65 6.89
C ARG A 65 -1.59 5.50 7.34
N THR A 66 -0.67 6.15 6.64
CA THR A 66 0.73 6.25 7.06
C THR A 66 1.16 7.70 7.12
N SER A 67 1.93 8.03 8.15
CA SER A 67 2.68 9.28 8.15
C SER A 67 3.86 9.19 7.18
N ARG A 68 4.28 10.32 6.62
CA ARG A 68 5.44 10.42 5.71
C ARG A 68 6.71 9.83 6.35
N SER A 69 6.96 10.11 7.63
CA SER A 69 8.13 9.59 8.35
C SER A 69 8.18 8.07 8.43
N ASN A 70 7.02 7.40 8.53
CA ASN A 70 6.95 5.93 8.55
C ASN A 70 7.28 5.35 7.16
N ARG A 71 6.82 6.00 6.09
CA ARG A 71 7.17 5.61 4.71
C ARG A 71 8.67 5.74 4.48
N ILE A 72 9.25 6.89 4.81
CA ILE A 72 10.69 7.13 4.69
C ILE A 72 11.45 6.07 5.46
N ALA A 73 11.08 5.77 6.71
CA ALA A 73 11.74 4.73 7.48
C ALA A 73 11.67 3.33 6.82
N ARG A 74 10.56 2.97 6.17
CA ARG A 74 10.42 1.70 5.43
C ARG A 74 11.25 1.67 4.14
N VAL A 75 11.38 2.81 3.47
CA VAL A 75 12.21 2.98 2.27
C VAL A 75 13.69 2.91 2.64
N THR A 76 14.12 3.67 3.66
CA THR A 76 15.50 3.67 4.16
C THR A 76 15.92 2.31 4.69
N LYS A 77 15.00 1.55 5.30
CA LYS A 77 15.24 0.14 5.70
C LYS A 77 15.28 -0.84 4.53
N GLY A 78 15.07 -0.39 3.30
CA GLY A 78 15.09 -1.22 2.10
C GLY A 78 13.90 -2.18 1.96
N LYS A 79 12.87 -2.02 2.80
CA LYS A 79 11.64 -2.83 2.74
C LYS A 79 10.74 -2.38 1.59
N TRP A 80 10.62 -1.07 1.40
CA TRP A 80 9.84 -0.47 0.32
C TRP A 80 10.78 0.18 -0.70
N ASN A 81 10.57 -0.14 -1.97
CA ASN A 81 11.29 0.48 -3.08
C ASN A 81 10.34 1.43 -3.80
N ARG A 82 10.73 2.69 -3.97
CA ARG A 82 9.91 3.65 -4.72
C ARG A 82 9.96 3.28 -6.20
N ILE A 83 8.80 3.18 -6.82
CA ILE A 83 8.67 2.87 -8.25
C ILE A 83 7.80 3.91 -8.94
N GLU A 84 7.82 3.90 -10.26
CA GLU A 84 6.98 4.77 -11.11
C GLU A 84 5.81 4.01 -11.74
N LYS A 85 4.80 4.73 -12.23
CA LYS A 85 3.57 4.14 -12.81
C LYS A 85 3.86 3.15 -13.96
N TYR A 86 4.88 3.39 -14.79
CA TYR A 86 5.23 2.49 -15.89
C TYR A 86 5.86 1.17 -15.44
N GLN A 87 6.34 1.08 -14.19
CA GLN A 87 6.89 -0.15 -13.61
C GLN A 87 5.81 -1.03 -12.97
N LEU A 88 4.55 -0.58 -12.99
CA LEU A 88 3.42 -1.36 -12.55
C LEU A 88 3.09 -2.45 -13.58
N PRO A 89 2.70 -3.65 -13.14
CA PRO A 89 2.19 -4.68 -14.03
C PRO A 89 0.85 -4.23 -14.64
N GLU A 90 0.51 -4.73 -15.83
CA GLU A 90 -0.74 -4.40 -16.54
C GLU A 90 -2.01 -4.38 -15.68
N PRO A 91 -2.28 -5.36 -14.78
CA PRO A 91 -3.46 -5.31 -13.91
C PRO A 91 -3.51 -4.12 -12.94
N LEU A 92 -2.37 -3.46 -12.70
CA LEU A 92 -2.20 -2.30 -11.83
C LEU A 92 -1.96 -0.98 -12.56
N ARG A 93 -1.70 -1.04 -13.86
CA ARG A 93 -1.48 0.14 -14.70
C ARG A 93 -2.77 0.95 -14.87
#